data_AF-A0A352Z0C8-F1
#
_entry.id   AF-A0A352Z0C8-F1
#
_cell.length_a   1.000
_cell.length_b   1.000
_cell.length_c   1.000
_cell.angle_alpha   90.00
_cell.angle_beta   90.00
_cell.angle_gamma   90.00
#
_symmetry.space_group_name_H-M   'P 1'
#
loop_
_entity.id
_entity.type
_entity.pdbx_description
1 polymer ?
#
loop_
_entity_poly.entity_id
_entity_poly.type
_entity_poly.pdbx_seq_one_letter_code
_entity_poly.pdbx_strand_id
1 'polypeptide(L)'
;MKRRNFLISSILGAPALASEVSPLQLLNYKPGKKSKSDLKISFQDGIAPGRNLEERFDYMEEYGIEGFEPRGIEIITDFNRYQNLLKYRNIKISAVQSGYKGFILSCNQAVAHEYKSIIREIIAAAGD
;
A
#
# COMPACT_ATOMS: atom_id res chain seq x y z
N MET A 1 12.22 -33.76 -18.49
CA MET A 1 12.39 -32.86 -19.66
C MET A 1 12.77 -31.46 -19.17
N LYS A 2 13.81 -30.81 -19.72
CA LYS A 2 14.26 -29.47 -19.25
C LYS A 2 13.26 -28.40 -19.72
N ARG A 3 12.70 -27.60 -18.80
CA ARG A 3 11.71 -26.52 -19.07
C ARG A 3 12.11 -25.60 -20.24
N ARG A 4 13.39 -25.26 -20.34
CA ARG A 4 13.95 -24.44 -21.43
C ARG A 4 13.78 -25.09 -22.80
N ASN A 5 14.00 -26.41 -22.89
CA ASN A 5 13.92 -27.13 -24.16
C ASN A 5 12.46 -27.24 -24.62
N PHE A 6 11.52 -27.41 -23.69
CA PHE A 6 10.09 -27.44 -23.98
C PHE A 6 9.60 -26.12 -24.59
N LEU A 7 9.94 -24.98 -23.97
CA LEU A 7 9.49 -23.67 -24.45
C LEU A 7 10.04 -23.32 -25.84
N ILE A 8 11.31 -23.66 -26.11
CA ILE A 8 11.91 -23.47 -27.44
C ILE A 8 11.20 -24.34 -28.49
N SER A 9 10.94 -25.61 -28.17
CA SER A 9 10.21 -26.51 -29.09
C SER A 9 8.77 -26.07 -29.34
N SER A 10 8.09 -25.49 -28.35
CA SER A 10 6.71 -25.00 -28.49
C SER A 10 6.59 -23.76 -29.38
N ILE A 11 7.58 -22.86 -29.36
CA ILE A 11 7.60 -21.65 -30.21
C ILE A 11 7.85 -22.02 -31.69
N LEU A 12 8.72 -22.99 -31.95
CA LEU A 12 9.02 -23.46 -33.30
C LEU A 12 7.85 -24.23 -33.96
N GLY A 13 6.88 -24.70 -33.17
CA GLY A 13 5.71 -25.45 -33.64
C GLY A 13 4.47 -24.61 -33.97
N ALA A 14 4.51 -23.28 -33.78
CA ALA A 14 3.38 -22.39 -34.05
C ALA A 14 3.55 -21.69 -35.41
N PRO A 15 2.87 -22.12 -36.49
CA PRO A 15 3.07 -21.58 -37.85
C PRO A 15 2.52 -20.16 -38.04
N ALA A 16 1.84 -19.57 -37.04
CA ALA A 16 1.11 -18.31 -37.17
C ALA A 16 1.84 -17.06 -36.65
N LEU A 17 3.06 -17.17 -36.10
CA LEU A 17 3.76 -16.03 -35.48
C LEU A 17 5.16 -15.73 -36.06
N ALA A 18 5.58 -16.45 -37.11
CA ALA A 18 6.94 -16.35 -37.63
C ALA A 18 7.20 -15.15 -38.57
N SER A 19 6.21 -14.29 -38.85
CA SER A 19 6.36 -13.25 -39.89
C SER A 19 6.96 -11.92 -39.43
N GLU A 20 7.12 -11.63 -38.13
CA GLU A 20 7.57 -10.28 -37.73
C GLU A 20 8.73 -10.20 -36.72
N VAL A 21 9.24 -11.32 -36.21
CA VAL A 21 10.36 -11.29 -35.27
C VAL A 21 11.36 -12.39 -35.59
N SER A 22 12.55 -11.99 -36.03
CA SER A 22 13.65 -12.92 -36.28
C SER A 22 13.98 -13.68 -34.97
N PRO A 23 14.12 -15.01 -34.97
CA PRO A 23 14.47 -15.80 -33.78
C PRO A 23 15.74 -15.28 -33.07
N LEU A 24 16.66 -14.68 -33.83
CA LEU A 24 17.89 -14.07 -33.32
C LEU A 24 17.66 -12.79 -32.49
N GLN A 25 16.60 -12.03 -32.75
CA GLN A 25 16.25 -10.85 -31.95
C GLN A 25 15.71 -11.24 -30.57
N LEU A 26 14.98 -12.36 -30.49
CA LEU A 26 14.51 -12.91 -29.22
C LEU A 26 15.68 -13.50 -28.39
N LEU A 27 16.64 -14.13 -29.06
CA LEU A 27 17.89 -14.64 -28.43
C LEU A 27 18.77 -13.52 -27.87
N ASN A 28 18.77 -12.34 -28.50
CA ASN A 28 19.53 -11.17 -28.08
C ASN A 28 18.72 -10.17 -27.23
N TYR A 29 17.50 -10.52 -26.83
CA TYR A 29 16.70 -9.69 -25.93
C TYR A 29 17.38 -9.63 -24.56
N LYS A 30 18.08 -8.52 -24.32
CA LYS A 30 18.49 -8.14 -22.97
C LYS A 30 17.29 -7.41 -22.36
N PRO A 31 16.64 -7.95 -21.31
CA PRO A 31 15.63 -7.18 -20.61
C PRO A 31 16.27 -5.87 -20.17
N GLY A 32 15.63 -4.75 -20.50
CA GLY A 32 16.05 -3.44 -20.01
C GLY A 32 16.25 -3.54 -18.50
N LYS A 33 17.31 -2.90 -17.99
CA LYS A 33 17.63 -2.90 -16.56
C LYS A 33 16.38 -2.40 -15.83
N LYS A 34 15.61 -3.30 -15.21
CA LYS A 34 14.42 -2.91 -14.45
C LYS A 34 14.92 -1.93 -13.39
N SER A 35 14.47 -0.67 -13.45
CA SER A 35 14.65 0.21 -12.32
C SER A 35 14.01 -0.53 -11.14
N LYS A 36 14.75 -0.66 -10.04
CA LYS A 36 14.12 -1.08 -8.78
C LYS A 36 13.16 0.05 -8.44
N SER A 37 11.87 -0.12 -8.75
CA SER A 37 10.83 0.76 -8.23
C SER A 37 10.78 0.53 -6.73
N ASP A 38 11.05 1.59 -5.97
CA ASP A 38 10.99 1.55 -4.52
C ASP A 38 9.52 1.57 -4.07
N LEU A 39 8.92 0.38 -3.97
CA LEU A 39 7.52 0.22 -3.59
C LEU A 39 7.41 0.32 -2.06
N LYS A 40 6.89 1.45 -1.58
CA LYS A 40 6.65 1.68 -0.15
C LYS A 40 5.33 1.05 0.26
N ILE A 41 5.41 0.01 1.10
CA ILE A 41 4.23 -0.72 1.59
C ILE A 41 3.71 -0.07 2.87
N SER A 42 2.39 -0.04 3.01
CA SER A 42 1.67 0.45 4.19
C SER A 42 0.70 -0.59 4.72
N PHE A 43 0.49 -0.61 6.03
CA PHE A 43 -0.54 -1.39 6.71
C PHE A 43 -1.55 -0.49 7.44
N GLN A 44 -2.81 -0.83 7.28
CA GLN A 44 -3.88 -0.36 8.16
C GLN A 44 -3.72 -0.95 9.56
N ASP A 45 -4.16 -0.22 10.59
CA ASP A 45 -4.19 -0.77 11.94
C ASP A 45 -4.98 -2.08 11.99
N GLY A 46 -4.45 -3.04 12.75
CA GLY A 46 -4.98 -4.40 12.89
C GLY A 46 -4.46 -5.43 11.87
N ILE A 47 -3.66 -5.03 10.87
CA ILE A 47 -3.06 -5.98 9.90
C ILE A 47 -1.81 -6.66 10.48
N ALA A 48 -0.90 -5.89 11.08
CA ALA A 48 0.29 -6.46 11.69
C ALA A 48 -0.07 -7.29 12.94
N PRO A 49 0.55 -8.46 13.15
CA PRO A 49 0.38 -9.21 14.38
C PRO A 49 1.00 -8.44 15.56
N GLY A 50 0.39 -8.57 16.75
CA GLY A 50 0.84 -7.90 17.96
C GLY A 50 -0.32 -7.51 18.86
N ARG A 51 -0.07 -7.55 20.18
CA ARG A 51 -1.08 -7.26 21.21
C ARG A 51 -1.27 -5.75 21.42
N ASN A 52 -0.25 -4.96 21.11
CA ASN A 52 -0.22 -3.51 21.23
C ASN A 52 0.45 -2.89 19.99
N LEU A 53 0.45 -1.55 19.90
CA LEU A 53 0.99 -0.83 18.74
C LEU A 53 2.51 -1.00 18.61
N GLU A 54 3.20 -1.08 19.74
CA GLU A 54 4.65 -1.26 19.81
C GLU A 54 5.07 -2.58 19.13
N GLU A 55 4.45 -3.70 19.52
CA GLU A 55 4.69 -5.02 18.91
C GLU A 55 4.34 -5.03 17.42
N ARG A 56 3.27 -4.35 17.03
CA ARG A 56 2.88 -4.23 15.61
C ARG A 56 3.88 -3.43 14.79
N PHE A 57 4.40 -2.34 15.35
CA PHE A 57 5.42 -1.52 14.72
C PHE A 57 6.76 -2.23 14.63
N ASP A 58 7.13 -3.01 15.65
CA ASP A 58 8.33 -3.86 15.61
C ASP A 58 8.25 -4.86 14.44
N TYR A 59 7.09 -5.52 14.27
CA TYR A 59 6.84 -6.40 13.13
C TYR A 59 6.92 -5.65 11.79
N MET A 60 6.29 -4.48 11.69
CA MET A 60 6.31 -3.68 10.47
C MET A 60 7.74 -3.31 10.06
N GLU A 61 8.59 -2.89 11.00
CA GLU A 61 9.99 -2.58 10.72
C GLU A 61 10.80 -3.83 10.32
N GLU A 62 10.59 -4.96 10.98
CA GLU A 62 11.25 -6.24 10.64
C GLU A 62 11.00 -6.65 9.17
N TYR A 63 9.78 -6.40 8.67
CA TYR A 63 9.37 -6.78 7.31
C TYR A 63 9.43 -5.63 6.29
N GLY A 64 10.01 -4.48 6.65
CA GLY A 64 10.21 -3.34 5.74
C GLY A 64 8.92 -2.63 5.33
N ILE A 65 7.91 -2.62 6.20
CA ILE A 65 6.68 -1.85 6.03
C ILE A 65 6.92 -0.43 6.57
N GLU A 66 6.78 0.57 5.72
CA GLU A 66 7.12 1.97 6.04
C GLU A 66 5.89 2.85 6.29
N GLY A 67 4.70 2.38 5.93
CA GLY A 67 3.45 3.11 6.08
C GLY A 67 2.53 2.51 7.13
N PHE A 68 1.86 3.37 7.88
CA PHE A 68 0.82 3.03 8.83
C PHE A 68 -0.45 3.85 8.55
N GLU A 69 -1.61 3.21 8.65
CA GLU A 69 -2.91 3.85 8.48
C GLU A 69 -3.78 3.62 9.74
N PRO A 70 -3.76 4.56 10.71
CA PRO A 70 -4.64 4.52 11.88
C PRO A 70 -6.06 4.95 11.54
N ARG A 71 -6.99 4.71 12.48
CA ARG A 71 -8.37 5.20 12.33
C ARG A 71 -8.44 6.70 12.59
N GLY A 72 -9.26 7.43 11.83
CA GLY A 72 -9.29 8.89 11.91
C GLY A 72 -9.63 9.46 13.29
N ILE A 73 -10.51 8.79 14.04
CA ILE A 73 -10.86 9.24 15.39
C ILE A 73 -9.67 9.11 16.37
N GLU A 74 -8.81 8.11 16.17
CA GLU A 74 -7.66 7.85 17.04
C GLU A 74 -6.55 8.87 16.84
N ILE A 75 -6.44 9.46 15.65
CA ILE A 75 -5.51 10.57 15.42
C ILE A 75 -5.91 11.78 16.27
N ILE A 76 -7.22 12.04 16.41
CA ILE A 76 -7.72 13.14 17.24
C ILE A 76 -7.50 12.84 18.73
N THR A 77 -7.80 11.62 19.19
CA THR A 77 -7.75 11.27 20.62
C THR A 77 -6.35 10.94 21.13
N ASP A 78 -5.50 10.36 20.28
CA ASP A 78 -4.22 9.75 20.66
C ASP A 78 -3.02 10.31 19.87
N PHE A 79 -3.14 11.53 19.34
CA PHE A 79 -2.10 12.21 18.56
C PHE A 79 -0.70 12.11 19.20
N ASN A 80 -0.58 12.49 20.48
CA ASN A 80 0.68 12.48 21.21
C ASN A 80 1.28 11.06 21.34
N ARG A 81 0.42 10.03 21.45
CA ARG A 81 0.87 8.64 21.51
C ARG A 81 1.49 8.23 20.18
N TYR A 82 0.83 8.54 19.07
CA TYR A 82 1.37 8.24 17.73
C TYR A 82 2.66 9.01 17.45
N GLN A 83 2.72 10.31 17.75
CA GLN A 83 3.95 11.09 17.60
C GLN A 83 5.13 10.48 18.38
N ASN A 84 4.90 10.09 19.63
CA ASN A 84 5.95 9.49 20.46
C ASN A 84 6.40 8.12 19.94
N LEU A 85 5.47 7.25 19.54
CA LEU A 85 5.79 5.91 19.05
C LEU A 85 6.52 5.90 17.71
N LEU A 86 6.21 6.86 16.84
CA LEU A 86 6.78 6.93 15.49
C LEU A 86 8.09 7.74 15.41
N LYS A 87 8.41 8.56 16.43
CA LYS A 87 9.54 9.51 16.42
C LYS A 87 10.89 8.92 16.00
N TYR A 88 11.15 7.66 16.33
CA TYR A 88 12.43 6.99 16.08
C TYR A 88 12.29 5.74 15.19
N ARG A 89 11.14 5.57 14.52
CA ARG A 89 10.85 4.42 13.66
C ARG A 89 10.89 4.81 12.19
N ASN A 90 11.19 3.86 11.32
CA ASN A 90 11.03 4.04 9.87
C ASN A 90 9.58 3.78 9.42
N ILE A 91 8.61 4.26 10.21
CA ILE A 91 7.17 4.15 9.92
C ILE A 91 6.57 5.54 9.92
N LYS A 92 5.76 5.85 8.91
CA LYS A 92 5.03 7.11 8.79
C LYS A 92 3.54 6.85 8.72
N ILE A 93 2.76 7.78 9.27
CA ILE A 93 1.32 7.82 8.94
C ILE A 93 1.22 8.14 7.45
N SER A 94 0.75 7.18 6.66
CA SER A 94 0.67 7.30 5.21
C SER A 94 -0.72 7.71 4.73
N ALA A 95 -1.74 7.33 5.48
CA ALA A 95 -3.15 7.57 5.21
C ALA A 95 -3.92 7.51 6.52
N VAL A 96 -5.20 7.87 6.48
CA VAL A 96 -6.09 7.83 7.63
C VAL A 96 -7.35 7.05 7.27
N GLN A 97 -7.64 6.01 8.04
CA GLN A 97 -8.78 5.15 7.77
C GLN A 97 -10.04 5.68 8.46
N SER A 98 -11.02 6.14 7.68
CA SER A 98 -12.38 6.42 8.16
C SER A 98 -12.39 7.24 9.47
N GLY A 99 -13.20 6.86 10.46
CA GLY A 99 -13.28 7.52 11.77
C GLY A 99 -14.35 8.59 11.87
N TYR A 100 -15.05 8.88 10.78
CA TYR A 100 -16.18 9.81 10.73
C TYR A 100 -17.52 9.10 11.01
N LYS A 101 -18.47 9.87 11.55
CA LYS A 101 -19.89 9.49 11.62
C LYS A 101 -20.67 10.11 10.47
N GLY A 102 -21.80 9.51 10.13
CA GLY A 102 -22.60 9.90 8.97
C GLY A 102 -21.92 9.63 7.63
N PHE A 103 -22.46 10.19 6.56
CA PHE A 103 -21.90 10.07 5.22
C PHE A 103 -22.29 11.27 4.35
N ILE A 104 -21.42 11.61 3.38
CA ILE A 104 -21.50 12.88 2.64
C ILE A 104 -22.76 13.02 1.77
N LEU A 105 -23.31 11.91 1.28
CA LEU A 105 -24.46 11.88 0.38
C LEU A 105 -25.81 11.73 1.11
N SER A 106 -25.84 11.93 2.42
CA SER A 106 -27.08 11.80 3.19
C SER A 106 -28.11 12.86 2.79
N CYS A 107 -29.34 12.43 2.49
CA CYS A 107 -30.49 13.33 2.32
C CYS A 107 -30.94 13.95 3.66
N ASN A 108 -30.60 13.34 4.78
CA ASN A 108 -30.77 13.94 6.10
C ASN A 108 -29.63 14.95 6.35
N GLN A 109 -29.99 16.23 6.46
CA GLN A 109 -29.04 17.33 6.64
C GLN A 109 -28.21 17.22 7.93
N ALA A 110 -28.80 16.70 9.02
CA ALA A 110 -28.08 16.53 10.28
C ALA A 110 -26.94 15.51 10.15
N VAL A 111 -27.19 14.40 9.46
CA VAL A 111 -26.20 13.35 9.20
C VAL A 111 -25.09 13.84 8.25
N ALA A 112 -25.45 14.60 7.21
CA ALA A 112 -24.47 15.21 6.31
C ALA A 112 -23.62 16.27 7.02
N HIS A 113 -24.22 17.04 7.94
CA HIS A 113 -23.52 18.01 8.76
C HIS A 113 -22.55 17.33 9.74
N GLU A 114 -22.98 16.26 10.42
CA GLU A 114 -22.13 15.47 11.32
C GLU A 114 -20.88 14.97 10.59
N TYR A 115 -21.05 14.36 9.41
CA TYR A 115 -19.93 13.93 8.55
C TYR A 115 -18.99 15.08 8.21
N LYS A 116 -19.52 16.22 7.76
CA LYS A 116 -18.72 17.38 7.36
C LYS A 116 -17.97 18.00 8.54
N SER A 117 -18.50 17.93 9.76
CA SER A 117 -17.82 18.43 10.95
C SER A 117 -16.63 17.55 11.28
N ILE A 118 -16.87 16.26 11.49
CA ILE A 118 -15.82 15.35 11.96
C ILE A 118 -14.72 15.12 10.92
N ILE A 119 -15.05 15.09 9.61
CA ILE A 119 -14.01 14.92 8.60
C ILE A 119 -13.04 16.10 8.56
N ARG A 120 -13.49 17.32 8.88
CA ARG A 120 -12.61 18.50 8.96
C ARG A 120 -11.65 18.39 10.14
N GLU A 121 -12.14 17.93 11.28
CA GLU A 121 -11.31 17.67 12.47
C GLU A 121 -10.26 16.59 12.18
N ILE A 122 -10.66 15.49 11.52
CA ILE A 122 -9.74 14.43 11.11
C ILE A 122 -8.68 14.96 10.13
N ILE A 123 -9.09 15.76 9.12
CA ILE A 123 -8.16 16.34 8.15
C ILE A 123 -7.17 17.29 8.83
N ALA A 124 -7.62 18.11 9.79
CA ALA A 124 -6.76 19.00 10.54
C ALA A 124 -5.71 18.20 11.34
N ALA A 125 -6.17 17.21 12.13
CA ALA A 125 -5.29 16.38 12.95
C ALA A 125 -4.33 15.52 12.11
N ALA A 126 -4.70 15.16 10.88
CA ALA A 126 -3.83 14.44 9.96
C ALA A 126 -2.77 15.32 9.29
N GLY A 127 -2.94 16.65 9.31
CA GLY A 127 -2.01 17.62 8.75
C GLY A 127 -0.95 18.15 9.72
N ASP A 128 -1.19 17.97 11.02
CA ASP A 128 -0.29 18.36 12.13
C ASP A 128 0.83 17.33 12.38
#